data_AF-A0ABD6DP15-F1
#
_entry.id   AF-A0ABD6DP15-F1
#
_cell.length_a   1.000
_cell.length_b   1.000
_cell.length_c   1.000
_cell.angle_alpha   90.00
_cell.angle_beta   90.00
_cell.angle_gamma   90.00
#
_symmetry.space_group_name_H-M   'P 1'
#
loop_
_entity.id
_entity.type
_entity.pdbx_description
1 polymer ?
#
loop_
_entity_poly.entity_id
_entity_poly.type
_entity_poly.pdbx_seq_one_letter_code
_entity_poly.pdbx_strand_id
1 'polypeptide(L)'
;MARLVFYHHPQAENFSLKFSSAALADIRSQREQSDEPTKLIGYPFETPVYVLYEGDTEVEAAQDIDFDREWLSDRIHDLPRAGQVVAFRLVELLEAAVDVREADEFRLYKEFEPQKIQQALDHVSWGASVPEVAGEVMSNLILRHSLPNANHRTGIAMLQFCIESVDSDFSMPRTHVDDDTWREWVDPYIVDSKRIITVRRNNLRFKKLEELDIDLVERKDGIQIRLAEFELDMHWRDALSEYAEQYESHCTNFAQAVLQRAERDDLLAQQGPAKHEFITYLEDGLVERDFREMC
;
A
#
# COMPACT_ATOMS: atom_id res chain seq x y z
N MET A 1 10.26 10.81 -27.80
CA MET A 1 9.79 11.11 -26.43
C MET A 1 8.84 10.00 -26.04
N ALA A 2 8.91 9.52 -24.79
CA ALA A 2 7.99 8.48 -24.33
C ALA A 2 6.55 9.03 -24.30
N ARG A 3 5.59 8.22 -24.76
CA ARG A 3 4.16 8.53 -24.72
C ARG A 3 3.63 8.24 -23.33
N LEU A 4 3.24 9.30 -22.62
CA LEU A 4 2.85 9.26 -21.22
C LEU A 4 1.37 9.58 -21.03
N VAL A 5 0.67 8.76 -20.25
CA VAL A 5 -0.68 9.06 -19.75
C VAL A 5 -0.72 9.00 -18.23
N PHE A 6 -1.66 9.71 -17.61
CA PHE A 6 -1.84 9.68 -16.17
C PHE A 6 -2.78 8.56 -15.74
N TYR A 7 -2.41 7.80 -14.70
CA TYR A 7 -3.27 6.85 -14.01
C TYR A 7 -4.33 7.55 -13.16
N HIS A 8 -3.97 8.61 -12.44
CA HIS A 8 -4.95 9.46 -11.74
C HIS A 8 -5.17 10.75 -12.54
N HIS A 9 -6.36 11.32 -12.49
CA HIS A 9 -6.61 12.59 -13.17
C HIS A 9 -5.74 13.71 -12.54
N PRO A 10 -4.94 14.46 -13.32
CA PRO A 10 -3.94 15.42 -12.81
C PRO A 10 -4.54 16.61 -12.04
N GLN A 11 -5.85 16.82 -12.14
CA GLN A 11 -6.59 17.87 -11.41
C GLN A 11 -7.66 17.30 -10.47
N ALA A 12 -7.74 15.98 -10.33
CA ALA A 12 -8.75 15.31 -9.51
C ALA A 12 -8.24 13.91 -9.12
N GLU A 13 -7.33 13.86 -8.15
CA GLU A 13 -6.55 12.65 -7.83
C GLU A 13 -7.39 11.46 -7.34
N ASN A 14 -8.63 11.71 -6.91
CA ASN A 14 -9.63 10.69 -6.57
C ASN A 14 -10.20 9.97 -7.81
N PHE A 15 -9.96 10.48 -9.02
CA PHE A 15 -10.37 9.85 -10.26
C PHE A 15 -9.21 9.02 -10.82
N SER A 16 -9.44 7.74 -11.04
CA SER A 16 -8.45 6.80 -11.59
C SER A 16 -8.86 6.30 -12.97
N LEU A 17 -7.87 5.92 -13.78
CA LEU A 17 -8.05 5.44 -15.14
C LEU A 17 -8.95 4.21 -15.14
N LYS A 18 -10.07 4.30 -15.85
CA LYS A 18 -11.01 3.19 -16.03
C LYS A 18 -10.90 2.56 -17.40
N PHE A 19 -10.81 3.39 -18.43
CA PHE A 19 -10.91 2.97 -19.81
C PHE A 19 -10.10 3.88 -20.75
N SER A 20 -9.61 3.32 -21.85
CA SER A 20 -8.82 4.04 -22.86
C SER A 20 -9.17 3.56 -24.27
N SER A 21 -9.20 4.49 -25.24
CA SER A 21 -9.44 4.19 -26.65
C SER A 21 -8.81 5.26 -27.55
N ALA A 22 -8.49 4.90 -28.79
CA ALA A 22 -8.16 5.86 -29.84
C ALA A 22 -9.41 6.54 -30.45
N ALA A 23 -10.61 6.00 -30.20
CA ALA A 23 -11.87 6.54 -30.71
C ALA A 23 -12.67 7.24 -29.61
N LEU A 24 -12.97 8.52 -29.82
CA LEU A 24 -13.79 9.31 -28.90
C LEU A 24 -15.22 8.74 -28.75
N ALA A 25 -15.74 8.06 -29.78
CA ALA A 25 -17.05 7.41 -29.72
C ALA A 25 -17.11 6.31 -28.65
N ASP A 26 -16.05 5.50 -28.53
CA ASP A 26 -15.98 4.44 -27.52
C ASP A 26 -15.99 5.01 -26.11
N ILE A 27 -15.23 6.10 -25.89
CA ILE A 27 -15.21 6.81 -24.60
C ILE A 27 -16.60 7.32 -24.23
N ARG A 28 -17.32 7.92 -25.19
CA ARG A 28 -18.68 8.43 -24.95
C ARG A 28 -19.63 7.30 -24.59
N SER A 29 -19.56 6.18 -25.31
CA SER A 29 -20.37 5.00 -25.00
C SER A 29 -20.08 4.43 -23.62
N GLN A 30 -18.80 4.32 -23.23
CA GLN A 30 -18.41 3.87 -21.89
C GLN A 30 -18.87 4.84 -20.80
N ARG A 31 -18.78 6.15 -21.06
CA ARG A 31 -19.27 7.19 -20.14
C ARG A 31 -20.79 7.11 -19.94
N GLU A 32 -21.55 6.84 -20.99
CA GLU A 32 -23.02 6.68 -20.91
C GLU A 32 -23.45 5.42 -20.15
N GLN A 33 -22.57 4.41 -20.06
CA GLN A 33 -22.78 3.17 -19.32
C GLN A 33 -22.30 3.25 -17.86
N SER A 34 -21.61 4.32 -17.49
CA SER A 34 -21.07 4.48 -16.15
C SER A 34 -22.08 5.18 -15.25
N ASP A 35 -22.38 4.57 -14.11
CA ASP A 35 -23.20 5.18 -13.05
C ASP A 35 -22.36 6.10 -12.14
N GLU A 36 -21.03 6.14 -12.35
CA GLU A 36 -20.08 6.88 -11.53
C GLU A 36 -19.71 8.25 -12.14
N PRO A 37 -19.29 9.22 -11.32
CA PRO A 37 -18.69 10.46 -11.82
C PRO A 37 -17.50 10.16 -12.74
N THR A 38 -17.47 10.82 -13.90
CA THR A 38 -16.45 10.58 -14.94
C THR A 38 -15.73 11.85 -15.37
N LYS A 39 -14.44 11.71 -15.68
CA LYS A 39 -13.61 12.76 -16.30
C LYS A 39 -12.89 12.20 -17.54
N LEU A 40 -12.58 13.07 -18.49
CA LEU A 40 -11.98 12.69 -19.77
C LEU A 40 -10.77 13.55 -20.07
N ILE A 41 -9.66 12.91 -20.45
CA ILE A 41 -8.50 13.58 -21.05
C ILE A 41 -8.23 12.99 -22.43
N GLY A 42 -8.04 13.87 -23.42
CA GLY A 42 -7.51 13.52 -24.72
C GLY A 42 -6.03 13.87 -24.81
N TYR A 43 -5.20 12.90 -25.17
CA TYR A 43 -3.77 13.04 -25.39
C TYR A 43 -3.52 13.21 -26.89
N PRO A 44 -2.99 14.37 -27.34
CA PRO A 44 -2.84 14.71 -28.75
C PRO A 44 -1.58 14.09 -29.36
N PHE A 45 -1.39 12.77 -29.22
CA PHE A 45 -0.31 12.07 -29.91
C PHE A 45 -0.64 11.86 -31.40
N GLU A 46 0.32 11.37 -32.19
CA GLU A 46 0.12 11.07 -33.62
C GLU A 46 -1.13 10.21 -33.87
N THR A 47 -1.25 9.13 -33.09
CA THR A 47 -2.52 8.42 -32.86
C THR A 47 -3.11 8.96 -31.56
N PRO A 48 -4.24 9.70 -31.61
CA PRO A 48 -4.88 10.23 -30.41
C PRO A 48 -5.24 9.12 -29.44
N VAL A 49 -5.07 9.40 -28.15
CA VAL A 49 -5.51 8.50 -27.08
C VAL A 49 -6.43 9.26 -26.16
N TYR A 50 -7.60 8.70 -25.89
CA TYR A 50 -8.56 9.25 -24.97
C TYR A 50 -8.65 8.35 -23.74
N VAL A 51 -8.63 8.95 -22.55
CA VAL A 51 -8.67 8.25 -21.27
C VAL A 51 -9.87 8.71 -20.48
N LEU A 52 -10.72 7.76 -20.11
CA LEU A 52 -11.84 7.93 -19.21
C LEU A 52 -11.39 7.58 -17.78
N TYR A 53 -11.62 8.52 -16.87
CA TYR A 53 -11.38 8.35 -15.44
C TYR A 53 -12.70 8.25 -14.70
N GLU A 54 -12.74 7.40 -13.67
CA GLU A 54 -13.86 7.23 -12.75
C GLU A 54 -13.38 7.38 -11.30
N GLY A 55 -14.26 7.90 -10.44
CA GLY A 55 -13.98 8.02 -9.00
C GLY A 55 -15.13 8.71 -8.26
N ASP A 56 -15.04 8.73 -6.93
CA ASP A 56 -16.08 9.27 -6.06
C ASP A 56 -15.99 10.79 -5.91
N THR A 57 -17.13 11.48 -5.86
CA THR A 57 -17.18 12.93 -5.57
C THR A 57 -17.15 13.26 -4.07
N GLU A 58 -17.42 12.29 -3.21
CA GLU A 58 -17.44 12.45 -1.75
C GLU A 58 -16.21 11.76 -1.16
N VAL A 59 -15.36 12.53 -0.49
CA VAL A 59 -14.25 12.01 0.32
C VAL A 59 -14.45 12.60 1.70
N GLU A 60 -14.74 11.76 2.70
CA GLU A 60 -14.80 12.20 4.09
C GLU A 60 -13.39 12.66 4.54
N ALA A 61 -13.32 13.80 5.24
CA ALA A 61 -12.04 14.26 5.78
C ALA A 61 -11.66 13.35 6.96
N ALA A 62 -10.36 13.08 7.16
CA ALA A 62 -9.96 12.18 8.25
C ALA A 62 -10.32 12.69 9.65
N GLN A 63 -10.45 14.00 9.80
CA GLN A 63 -10.92 14.65 11.02
C GLN A 63 -12.39 14.37 11.36
N ASP A 64 -13.17 13.82 10.43
CA ASP A 64 -14.61 13.55 10.62
C ASP A 64 -14.88 12.14 11.19
N ILE A 65 -13.86 11.26 11.24
CA ILE A 65 -13.98 9.91 11.83
C ILE A 65 -13.29 9.89 13.19
N ASP A 66 -14.10 9.75 14.24
CA ASP A 66 -13.62 9.48 15.60
C ASP A 66 -13.23 8.00 15.71
N PHE A 67 -11.92 7.71 15.76
CA PHE A 67 -11.38 6.36 15.95
C PHE A 67 -11.35 5.93 17.42
N ASP A 68 -12.30 6.42 18.22
CA ASP A 68 -12.32 6.13 19.65
C ASP A 68 -12.35 4.62 19.96
N ARG A 69 -12.06 4.32 21.23
CA ARG A 69 -11.96 2.94 21.71
C ARG A 69 -13.28 2.17 21.54
N GLU A 70 -14.43 2.84 21.60
CA GLU A 70 -15.75 2.22 21.46
C GLU A 70 -15.99 1.85 19.99
N TRP A 71 -15.76 2.79 19.07
CA TRP A 71 -15.82 2.62 17.62
C TRP A 71 -14.97 1.45 17.14
N LEU A 72 -13.75 1.34 17.68
CA LEU A 72 -12.81 0.29 17.33
C LEU A 72 -13.23 -1.06 17.93
N SER A 73 -13.60 -1.07 19.22
CA SER A 73 -14.02 -2.30 19.91
C SER A 73 -15.21 -2.96 19.21
N ASP A 74 -16.21 -2.17 18.82
CA ASP A 74 -17.39 -2.66 18.11
C ASP A 74 -17.05 -3.29 16.75
N ARG A 75 -16.00 -2.82 16.09
CA ARG A 75 -15.59 -3.31 14.76
C ARG A 75 -14.67 -4.52 14.80
N ILE A 76 -13.97 -4.75 15.91
CA ILE A 76 -13.00 -5.84 16.05
C ILE A 76 -13.45 -6.96 16.97
N HIS A 77 -14.56 -6.80 17.72
CA HIS A 77 -14.97 -7.77 18.75
C HIS A 77 -15.12 -9.21 18.24
N ASP A 78 -15.55 -9.39 16.98
CA ASP A 78 -15.72 -10.70 16.33
C ASP A 78 -14.40 -11.32 15.82
N LEU A 79 -13.30 -10.56 15.81
CA LEU A 79 -12.01 -11.09 15.38
C LEU A 79 -11.40 -12.01 16.45
N PRO A 80 -10.60 -13.01 16.05
CA PRO A 80 -9.70 -13.68 16.98
C PRO A 80 -8.75 -12.68 17.66
N ARG A 81 -8.23 -13.03 18.85
CA ARG A 81 -7.37 -12.11 19.63
C ARG A 81 -6.22 -11.51 18.83
N ALA A 82 -5.54 -12.33 18.01
CA ALA A 82 -4.46 -11.85 17.14
C ALA A 82 -4.92 -10.74 16.18
N GLY A 83 -6.08 -10.93 15.52
CA GLY A 83 -6.69 -9.93 14.66
C GLY A 83 -7.07 -8.65 15.42
N GLN A 84 -7.61 -8.78 16.63
CA GLN A 84 -7.94 -7.62 17.49
C GLN A 84 -6.70 -6.81 17.84
N VAL A 85 -5.63 -7.47 18.31
CA VAL A 85 -4.38 -6.80 18.71
C VAL A 85 -3.75 -6.07 17.53
N VAL A 86 -3.66 -6.72 16.38
CA VAL A 86 -3.08 -6.10 15.18
C VAL A 86 -3.96 -4.96 14.67
N ALA A 87 -5.28 -5.12 14.67
CA ALA A 87 -6.20 -4.04 14.31
C ALA A 87 -6.04 -2.82 15.23
N PHE A 88 -5.89 -3.05 16.53
CA PHE A 88 -5.65 -1.99 17.51
C PHE A 88 -4.36 -1.23 17.21
N ARG A 89 -3.24 -1.94 17.04
CA ARG A 89 -1.95 -1.30 16.72
C ARG A 89 -1.96 -0.58 15.38
N LEU A 90 -2.64 -1.11 14.37
CA LEU A 90 -2.77 -0.45 13.06
C LEU A 90 -3.55 0.86 13.13
N VAL A 91 -4.56 0.95 14.00
CA VAL A 91 -5.31 2.20 14.22
C VAL A 91 -4.47 3.21 14.98
N GLU A 92 -3.74 2.81 16.03
CA GLU A 92 -2.84 3.73 16.74
C GLU A 92 -1.72 4.27 15.83
N LEU A 93 -1.17 3.42 14.94
CA LEU A 93 -0.21 3.85 13.91
C LEU A 93 -0.85 4.80 12.88
N LEU A 94 -2.12 4.56 12.53
CA LEU A 94 -2.87 5.43 11.62
C LEU A 94 -3.10 6.81 12.26
N GLU A 95 -3.56 6.86 13.50
CA GLU A 95 -3.74 8.10 14.28
C GLU A 95 -2.42 8.86 14.40
N ALA A 96 -1.33 8.17 14.74
CA ALA A 96 -0.01 8.79 14.78
C ALA A 96 0.42 9.37 13.42
N ALA A 97 0.12 8.68 12.31
CA ALA A 97 0.39 9.18 10.95
C ALA A 97 -0.45 10.41 10.58
N VAL A 98 -1.67 10.50 11.12
CA VAL A 98 -2.57 11.65 10.96
C VAL A 98 -2.06 12.83 11.77
N ASP A 99 -1.74 12.62 13.05
CA ASP A 99 -1.34 13.68 13.99
C ASP A 99 -0.09 14.44 13.54
N VAL A 100 0.83 13.79 12.83
CA VAL A 100 2.07 14.44 12.38
C VAL A 100 1.93 15.17 11.03
N ARG A 101 0.89 14.91 10.24
CA ARG A 101 0.61 15.68 9.02
C ARG A 101 -0.45 16.72 9.28
N GLU A 102 -0.25 17.96 8.83
CA GLU A 102 -1.34 18.97 8.89
C GLU A 102 -2.58 18.40 8.19
N ALA A 103 -3.72 18.44 8.90
CA ALA A 103 -4.93 17.67 8.66
C ALA A 103 -5.52 17.74 7.22
N ASP A 104 -5.09 18.69 6.41
CA ASP A 104 -5.55 18.88 5.03
C ASP A 104 -5.00 17.83 4.03
N GLU A 105 -3.89 17.15 4.34
CA GLU A 105 -3.30 16.11 3.48
C GLU A 105 -3.85 14.69 3.75
N PHE A 106 -4.43 14.45 4.92
CA PHE A 106 -4.88 13.12 5.31
C PHE A 106 -6.38 12.97 5.10
N ARG A 107 -6.77 12.35 3.99
CA ARG A 107 -8.18 11.99 3.72
C ARG A 107 -8.38 10.49 3.85
N LEU A 108 -9.57 10.09 4.29
CA LEU A 108 -9.96 8.68 4.38
C LEU A 108 -10.71 8.35 3.10
N TYR A 109 -10.09 7.53 2.26
CA TYR A 109 -10.59 7.26 0.91
C TYR A 109 -11.40 5.96 0.84
N LYS A 110 -11.62 5.27 1.97
CA LYS A 110 -12.42 4.05 2.08
C LYS A 110 -12.76 3.74 3.54
N GLU A 111 -13.67 2.80 3.76
CA GLU A 111 -13.98 2.26 5.08
C GLU A 111 -12.85 1.39 5.66
N PHE A 112 -12.79 1.30 7.00
CA PHE A 112 -11.92 0.37 7.72
C PHE A 112 -12.49 -1.05 7.66
N GLU A 113 -11.68 -2.02 7.21
CA GLU A 113 -12.09 -3.40 6.97
C GLU A 113 -11.30 -4.39 7.85
N PRO A 114 -11.58 -4.45 9.17
CA PRO A 114 -10.78 -5.20 10.14
C PRO A 114 -10.78 -6.72 9.88
N GLN A 115 -11.82 -7.26 9.24
CA GLN A 115 -11.92 -8.68 8.89
C GLN A 115 -10.79 -9.15 7.97
N LYS A 116 -10.23 -8.23 7.17
CA LYS A 116 -9.09 -8.54 6.28
C LYS A 116 -7.77 -8.67 7.03
N ILE A 117 -7.66 -8.17 8.26
CA ILE A 117 -6.43 -8.24 9.05
C ILE A 117 -6.15 -9.68 9.47
N GLN A 118 -7.16 -10.41 9.96
CA GLN A 118 -6.97 -11.81 10.32
C GLN A 118 -6.51 -12.64 9.11
N GLN A 119 -7.10 -12.38 7.93
CA GLN A 119 -6.67 -13.02 6.69
C GLN A 119 -5.22 -12.70 6.33
N ALA A 120 -4.73 -11.49 6.61
CA ALA A 120 -3.32 -11.16 6.42
C ALA A 120 -2.42 -12.04 7.30
N LEU A 121 -2.76 -12.16 8.59
CA LEU A 121 -1.98 -12.92 9.57
C LEU A 121 -2.00 -14.44 9.36
N ASP A 122 -2.97 -14.96 8.61
CA ASP A 122 -3.08 -16.37 8.30
C ASP A 122 -2.24 -16.78 7.08
N HIS A 123 -1.75 -15.81 6.30
CA HIS A 123 -0.85 -16.02 5.15
C HIS A 123 0.62 -15.69 5.47
N VAL A 124 0.98 -15.66 6.76
CA VAL A 124 2.36 -15.48 7.21
C VAL A 124 2.93 -16.84 7.63
N SER A 125 4.10 -17.14 7.09
CA SER A 125 4.96 -18.30 7.37
C SER A 125 5.66 -18.12 8.73
N TRP A 126 4.87 -18.05 9.80
CA TRP A 126 5.38 -17.85 11.16
C TRP A 126 6.48 -18.86 11.53
N GLY A 127 7.57 -18.36 12.10
CA GLY A 127 8.75 -19.16 12.43
C GLY A 127 9.68 -19.48 11.26
N ALA A 128 9.47 -18.91 10.06
CA ALA A 128 10.47 -18.81 9.00
C ALA A 128 11.59 -17.83 9.38
N SER A 129 12.43 -17.37 8.43
CA SER A 129 13.50 -16.40 8.74
C SER A 129 12.94 -15.03 9.15
N VAL A 130 13.66 -14.25 9.97
CA VAL A 130 13.23 -12.88 10.37
C VAL A 130 12.83 -12.02 9.16
N PRO A 131 13.62 -11.93 8.06
CA PRO A 131 13.24 -11.10 6.92
C PRO A 131 11.98 -11.59 6.20
N GLU A 132 11.76 -12.91 6.16
CA GLU A 132 10.60 -13.53 5.52
C GLU A 132 9.33 -13.25 6.32
N VAL A 133 9.33 -13.52 7.64
CA VAL A 133 8.16 -13.24 8.50
C VAL A 133 7.83 -11.75 8.50
N ALA A 134 8.83 -10.88 8.64
CA ALA A 134 8.61 -9.44 8.68
C ALA A 134 8.15 -8.89 7.31
N GLY A 135 8.71 -9.42 6.22
CA GLY A 135 8.32 -9.11 4.85
C GLY A 135 6.88 -9.54 4.54
N GLU A 136 6.48 -10.75 4.94
CA GLU A 136 5.13 -11.28 4.77
C GLU A 136 4.09 -10.56 5.65
N VAL A 137 4.43 -10.19 6.89
CA VAL A 137 3.55 -9.37 7.74
C VAL A 137 3.23 -8.06 7.04
N MET A 138 4.27 -7.35 6.57
CA MET A 138 4.09 -6.09 5.84
C MET A 138 3.35 -6.28 4.52
N SER A 139 3.74 -7.28 3.72
CA SER A 139 3.17 -7.48 2.39
C SER A 139 1.68 -7.80 2.46
N ASN A 140 1.31 -8.74 3.35
CA ASN A 140 -0.06 -9.19 3.51
C ASN A 140 -0.96 -8.07 4.04
N LEU A 141 -0.48 -7.28 5.02
CA LEU A 141 -1.24 -6.13 5.52
C LEU A 141 -1.48 -5.08 4.43
N ILE A 142 -0.45 -4.73 3.65
CA ILE A 142 -0.57 -3.73 2.59
C ILE A 142 -1.48 -4.22 1.45
N LEU A 143 -1.32 -5.48 1.01
CA LEU A 143 -2.12 -6.05 -0.09
C LEU A 143 -3.60 -6.16 0.26
N ARG A 144 -3.91 -6.54 1.51
CA ARG A 144 -5.29 -6.59 2.02
C ARG A 144 -5.90 -5.20 2.10
N HIS A 145 -5.08 -4.17 2.31
CA HIS A 145 -5.48 -2.78 2.28
C HIS A 145 -6.68 -2.60 3.22
N SER A 146 -6.52 -2.88 4.51
CA SER A 146 -7.60 -2.80 5.51
C SER A 146 -7.82 -1.39 6.05
N LEU A 147 -6.80 -0.53 6.02
CA LEU A 147 -6.85 0.82 6.57
C LEU A 147 -7.30 1.87 5.56
N PRO A 148 -8.10 2.87 5.95
CA PRO A 148 -8.59 3.93 5.06
C PRO A 148 -7.48 4.68 4.29
N ASN A 149 -6.30 4.81 4.90
CA ASN A 149 -5.09 5.39 4.30
C ASN A 149 -3.84 4.85 5.05
N ALA A 150 -2.65 5.35 4.72
CA ALA A 150 -1.36 5.01 5.35
C ALA A 150 -1.00 3.51 5.43
N ASN A 151 -1.58 2.66 4.57
CA ASN A 151 -1.29 1.22 4.56
C ASN A 151 0.21 0.91 4.41
N HIS A 152 0.95 1.64 3.56
CA HIS A 152 2.40 1.47 3.43
C HIS A 152 3.17 1.81 4.70
N ARG A 153 2.91 2.98 5.31
CA ARG A 153 3.60 3.45 6.51
C ARG A 153 3.33 2.52 7.69
N THR A 154 2.07 2.21 7.94
CA THR A 154 1.67 1.26 8.99
C THR A 154 2.22 -0.14 8.72
N GLY A 155 2.29 -0.59 7.46
CA GLY A 155 2.93 -1.85 7.09
C GLY A 155 4.44 -1.88 7.42
N ILE A 156 5.16 -0.79 7.16
CA ILE A 156 6.58 -0.67 7.51
C ILE A 156 6.78 -0.66 9.03
N ALA A 157 5.94 0.05 9.77
CA ALA A 157 5.96 0.02 11.23
C ALA A 157 5.72 -1.39 11.78
N MET A 158 4.80 -2.15 11.17
CA MET A 158 4.53 -3.54 11.54
C MET A 158 5.69 -4.48 11.20
N LEU A 159 6.43 -4.24 10.11
CA LEU A 159 7.70 -4.91 9.83
C LEU A 159 8.73 -4.63 10.93
N GLN A 160 8.86 -3.36 11.33
CA GLN A 160 9.78 -2.98 12.41
C GLN A 160 9.40 -3.70 13.72
N PHE A 161 8.13 -3.68 14.12
CA PHE A 161 7.67 -4.41 15.31
C PHE A 161 7.92 -5.92 15.22
N CYS A 162 7.82 -6.49 14.02
CA CYS A 162 8.11 -7.91 13.81
C CYS A 162 9.59 -8.22 14.10
N ILE A 163 10.51 -7.39 13.61
CA ILE A 163 11.94 -7.54 13.89
C ILE A 163 12.23 -7.30 15.38
N GLU A 164 11.64 -6.27 15.97
CA GLU A 164 11.84 -5.91 17.39
C GLU A 164 11.29 -6.97 18.36
N SER A 165 10.30 -7.76 17.94
CA SER A 165 9.82 -8.90 18.71
C SER A 165 10.85 -10.02 18.86
N VAL A 166 11.85 -10.06 17.97
CA VAL A 166 12.99 -10.99 18.02
C VAL A 166 14.20 -10.34 18.67
N ASP A 167 14.44 -9.06 18.38
CA ASP A 167 15.54 -8.29 18.94
C ASP A 167 15.13 -6.86 19.28
N SER A 168 14.95 -6.60 20.58
CA SER A 168 14.46 -5.30 21.07
C SER A 168 15.43 -4.13 20.86
N ASP A 169 16.70 -4.41 20.54
CA ASP A 169 17.72 -3.39 20.32
C ASP A 169 17.73 -2.93 18.84
N PHE A 170 17.01 -3.62 17.96
CA PHE A 170 16.81 -3.18 16.58
C PHE A 170 16.04 -1.86 16.52
N SER A 171 16.45 -0.97 15.63
CA SER A 171 15.72 0.26 15.33
C SER A 171 15.91 0.70 13.88
N MET A 172 14.87 1.31 13.31
CA MET A 172 14.96 2.09 12.08
C MET A 172 15.17 3.57 12.39
N PRO A 173 15.68 4.38 11.43
CA PRO A 173 15.70 5.84 11.54
C PRO A 173 14.30 6.40 11.88
N ARG A 174 14.23 7.49 12.64
CA ARG A 174 12.94 8.08 13.05
C ARG A 174 12.40 9.01 11.96
N THR A 175 11.10 8.92 11.66
CA THR A 175 10.46 9.62 10.53
C THR A 175 10.59 11.15 10.58
N HIS A 176 10.72 11.76 11.78
CA HIS A 176 10.74 13.23 11.95
C HIS A 176 12.05 13.78 12.52
N VAL A 177 12.93 12.91 12.99
CA VAL A 177 14.25 13.29 13.53
C VAL A 177 15.34 13.04 12.50
N ASP A 178 15.23 11.94 11.75
CA ASP A 178 16.17 11.50 10.74
C ASP A 178 15.47 11.32 9.38
N ASP A 179 14.58 12.26 9.03
CA ASP A 179 13.65 12.16 7.88
C ASP A 179 14.38 11.86 6.56
N ASP A 180 15.53 12.50 6.31
CA ASP A 180 16.33 12.24 5.10
C ASP A 180 16.85 10.79 5.07
N THR A 181 17.39 10.28 6.18
CA THR A 181 17.88 8.89 6.29
C THR A 181 16.73 7.89 6.16
N TRP A 182 15.60 8.17 6.80
CA TRP A 182 14.41 7.31 6.70
C TRP A 182 13.90 7.25 5.26
N ARG A 183 13.80 8.40 4.58
CA ARG A 183 13.41 8.49 3.17
C ARG A 183 14.37 7.74 2.26
N GLU A 184 15.67 7.86 2.48
CA GLU A 184 16.68 7.10 1.73
C GLU A 184 16.49 5.58 1.86
N TRP A 185 16.05 5.10 3.02
CA TRP A 185 15.78 3.68 3.24
C TRP A 185 14.47 3.24 2.58
N VAL A 186 13.44 4.07 2.68
CA VAL A 186 12.04 3.67 2.46
C VAL A 186 11.48 4.12 1.10
N ASP A 187 11.84 5.30 0.59
CA ASP A 187 11.23 5.86 -0.63
C ASP A 187 11.45 4.98 -1.86
N PRO A 188 12.65 4.41 -2.12
CA PRO A 188 12.84 3.49 -3.23
C PRO A 188 11.90 2.28 -3.15
N TYR A 189 11.73 1.72 -1.94
CA TYR A 189 10.80 0.62 -1.71
C TYR A 189 9.35 1.05 -1.98
N ILE A 190 8.91 2.20 -1.46
CA ILE A 190 7.54 2.70 -1.63
C ILE A 190 7.22 2.93 -3.10
N VAL A 191 8.16 3.50 -3.86
CA VAL A 191 7.99 3.75 -5.30
C VAL A 191 7.73 2.44 -6.04
N ASP A 192 8.60 1.44 -5.89
CA ASP A 192 8.45 0.16 -6.58
C ASP A 192 7.23 -0.64 -6.07
N SER A 193 6.96 -0.59 -4.77
CA SER A 193 5.77 -1.15 -4.15
C SER A 193 4.49 -0.60 -4.77
N LYS A 194 4.38 0.72 -4.93
CA LYS A 194 3.24 1.38 -5.58
C LYS A 194 3.14 1.01 -7.07
N ARG A 195 4.26 0.82 -7.77
CA ARG A 195 4.26 0.38 -9.18
C ARG A 195 3.67 -1.03 -9.32
N ILE A 196 4.18 -2.00 -8.56
CA ILE A 196 3.71 -3.39 -8.56
C ILE A 196 2.22 -3.47 -8.23
N ILE A 197 1.77 -2.84 -7.14
CA ILE A 197 0.35 -2.86 -6.74
C ILE A 197 -0.56 -2.21 -7.79
N THR A 198 -0.10 -1.14 -8.43
CA THR A 198 -0.89 -0.46 -9.46
C THR A 198 -1.05 -1.34 -10.70
N VAL A 199 0.03 -2.00 -11.15
CA VAL A 199 -0.02 -2.94 -12.28
C VAL A 199 -0.89 -4.15 -11.94
N ARG A 200 -0.73 -4.73 -10.74
CA ARG A 200 -1.54 -5.85 -10.23
C ARG A 200 -3.04 -5.63 -10.40
N ARG A 201 -3.53 -4.41 -10.13
CA ARG A 201 -4.96 -4.05 -10.20
C ARG A 201 -5.42 -3.62 -11.60
N ASN A 202 -4.49 -3.33 -12.50
CA ASN A 202 -4.77 -2.70 -13.80
C ASN A 202 -4.14 -3.44 -14.98
N ASN A 203 -3.75 -4.70 -14.82
CA ASN A 203 -3.00 -5.48 -15.80
C ASN A 203 -3.54 -5.36 -17.24
N LEU A 204 -4.77 -5.82 -17.48
CA LEU A 204 -5.41 -5.71 -18.80
C LEU A 204 -5.74 -4.27 -19.22
N ARG A 205 -5.95 -3.34 -18.28
CA ARG A 205 -6.14 -1.92 -18.62
C ARG A 205 -4.85 -1.31 -19.14
N PHE A 206 -3.72 -1.68 -18.56
CA PHE A 206 -2.40 -1.25 -18.99
C PHE A 206 -1.99 -1.96 -20.29
N LYS A 207 -2.39 -3.21 -20.49
CA LYS A 207 -2.28 -3.85 -21.81
C LYS A 207 -2.96 -3.04 -22.89
N LYS A 208 -4.15 -2.52 -22.61
CA LYS A 208 -4.87 -1.69 -23.57
C LYS A 208 -4.14 -0.39 -23.90
N LEU A 209 -3.44 0.20 -22.94
CA LEU A 209 -2.59 1.37 -23.17
C LEU A 209 -1.34 1.01 -24.00
N GLU A 210 -0.72 -0.14 -23.72
CA GLU A 210 0.40 -0.65 -24.51
C GLU A 210 -0.01 -0.85 -25.99
N GLU A 211 -1.20 -1.41 -26.25
CA GLU A 211 -1.77 -1.53 -27.60
C GLU A 211 -2.04 -0.19 -28.30
N LEU A 212 -2.12 0.91 -27.53
CA LEU A 212 -2.29 2.28 -28.01
C LEU A 212 -0.95 3.03 -28.11
N ASP A 213 0.16 2.27 -28.14
CA ASP A 213 1.54 2.74 -28.19
C ASP A 213 1.90 3.65 -27.00
N ILE A 214 1.35 3.41 -25.82
CA ILE A 214 1.73 4.15 -24.60
C ILE A 214 2.94 3.47 -23.96
N ASP A 215 3.96 4.26 -23.61
CA ASP A 215 5.19 3.78 -22.98
C ASP A 215 5.11 3.84 -21.44
N LEU A 216 4.52 4.94 -20.93
CA LEU A 216 4.57 5.31 -19.53
C LEU A 216 3.16 5.61 -19.00
N VAL A 217 2.90 5.11 -17.80
CA VAL A 217 1.75 5.51 -16.99
C VAL A 217 2.27 6.22 -15.74
N GLU A 218 1.86 7.48 -15.53
CA GLU A 218 2.24 8.26 -14.35
C GLU A 218 1.12 8.24 -13.30
N ARG A 219 1.46 7.78 -12.11
CA ARG A 219 0.63 7.84 -10.91
C ARG A 219 0.93 9.15 -10.15
N LYS A 220 0.03 9.54 -9.25
CA LYS A 220 0.29 10.61 -8.26
C LYS A 220 1.65 10.43 -7.59
N ASP A 221 2.20 11.53 -7.10
CA ASP A 221 3.57 11.63 -6.54
C ASP A 221 4.68 11.47 -7.61
N GLY A 222 4.36 11.58 -8.91
CA GLY A 222 5.34 11.47 -10.01
C GLY A 222 5.87 10.06 -10.26
N ILE A 223 5.18 9.03 -9.74
CA ILE A 223 5.61 7.63 -9.88
C ILE A 223 5.30 7.13 -11.29
N GLN A 224 6.34 6.83 -12.06
CA GLN A 224 6.22 6.35 -13.43
C GLN A 224 6.28 4.82 -13.53
N ILE A 225 5.36 4.26 -14.29
CA ILE A 225 5.27 2.83 -14.61
C ILE A 225 5.57 2.69 -16.10
N ARG A 226 6.72 2.09 -16.43
CA ARG A 226 7.03 1.69 -17.81
C ARG A 226 6.31 0.39 -18.13
N LEU A 227 5.42 0.43 -19.11
CA LEU A 227 4.57 -0.72 -19.42
C LEU A 227 5.38 -1.95 -19.85
N ALA A 228 6.45 -1.74 -20.63
CA ALA A 228 7.34 -2.81 -21.11
C ALA A 228 8.13 -3.55 -20.01
N GLU A 229 8.10 -3.10 -18.75
CA GLU A 229 8.73 -3.81 -17.62
C GLU A 229 7.80 -4.86 -16.99
N PHE A 230 6.54 -4.93 -17.43
CA PHE A 230 5.51 -5.77 -16.84
C PHE A 230 4.87 -6.69 -17.87
N GLU A 231 4.50 -7.91 -17.45
CA GLU A 231 3.63 -8.77 -18.25
C GLU A 231 2.17 -8.32 -18.08
N LEU A 232 1.51 -7.92 -19.17
CA LEU A 232 0.23 -7.23 -19.14
C LEU A 232 -0.94 -8.03 -19.72
N ASP A 233 -0.68 -9.20 -20.33
CA ASP A 233 -1.71 -10.02 -20.99
C ASP A 233 -2.17 -11.22 -20.14
N MET A 234 -2.06 -11.10 -18.82
CA MET A 234 -2.50 -12.15 -17.90
C MET A 234 -4.01 -12.08 -17.67
N HIS A 235 -4.64 -13.25 -17.51
CA HIS A 235 -5.98 -13.28 -16.95
C HIS A 235 -5.99 -12.65 -15.56
N TRP A 236 -7.06 -11.93 -15.20
CA TRP A 236 -7.08 -11.08 -14.00
C TRP A 236 -6.74 -11.82 -12.70
N ARG A 237 -7.09 -13.11 -12.58
CA ARG A 237 -6.71 -13.93 -11.42
C ARG A 237 -5.21 -14.20 -11.36
N ASP A 238 -4.61 -14.49 -12.51
CA ASP A 238 -3.18 -14.81 -12.61
C ASP A 238 -2.37 -13.56 -12.31
N ALA A 239 -2.78 -12.40 -12.86
CA ALA A 239 -2.18 -11.11 -12.51
C ALA A 239 -2.29 -10.78 -11.01
N LEU A 240 -3.42 -11.11 -10.36
CA LEU A 240 -3.58 -10.89 -8.92
C LEU A 240 -2.65 -11.78 -8.09
N SER A 241 -2.34 -12.99 -8.55
CA SER A 241 -1.43 -13.91 -7.86
C SER A 241 0.04 -13.60 -8.15
N GLU A 242 0.43 -13.53 -9.43
CA GLU A 242 1.80 -13.27 -9.88
C GLU A 242 2.37 -11.98 -9.25
N TYR A 243 1.62 -10.89 -9.34
CA TYR A 243 2.07 -9.62 -8.75
C TYR A 243 1.90 -9.56 -7.23
N ALA A 244 1.15 -10.48 -6.60
CA ALA A 244 1.18 -10.61 -5.14
C ALA A 244 2.45 -11.32 -4.68
N GLU A 245 2.88 -12.38 -5.37
CA GLU A 245 4.13 -13.10 -5.11
C GLU A 245 5.34 -12.19 -5.35
N GLN A 246 5.36 -11.44 -6.47
CA GLN A 246 6.40 -10.45 -6.73
C GLN A 246 6.44 -9.36 -5.63
N TYR A 247 5.26 -8.94 -5.15
CA TYR A 247 5.16 -7.96 -4.08
C TYR A 247 5.69 -8.47 -2.75
N GLU A 248 5.37 -9.72 -2.39
CA GLU A 248 5.86 -10.37 -1.18
C GLU A 248 7.38 -10.54 -1.20
N SER A 249 7.94 -10.95 -2.34
CA SER A 249 9.40 -11.00 -2.54
C SER A 249 10.02 -9.62 -2.38
N HIS A 250 9.41 -8.57 -2.95
CA HIS A 250 9.87 -7.19 -2.78
C HIS A 250 9.89 -6.74 -1.31
N CYS A 251 8.85 -7.07 -0.55
CA CYS A 251 8.77 -6.78 0.89
C CYS A 251 9.81 -7.55 1.71
N THR A 252 10.08 -8.82 1.37
CA THR A 252 11.12 -9.63 2.00
C THR A 252 12.51 -9.08 1.72
N ASN A 253 12.78 -8.69 0.46
CA ASN A 253 14.03 -8.04 0.07
C ASN A 253 14.21 -6.70 0.79
N PHE A 254 13.12 -5.94 0.99
CA PHE A 254 13.15 -4.72 1.79
C PHE A 254 13.52 -5.01 3.26
N ALA A 255 12.92 -6.03 3.88
CA ALA A 255 13.25 -6.44 5.25
C ALA A 255 14.75 -6.81 5.38
N GLN A 256 15.29 -7.57 4.41
CA GLN A 256 16.72 -7.89 4.35
C GLN A 256 17.58 -6.62 4.25
N ALA A 257 17.22 -5.72 3.34
CA ALA A 257 17.96 -4.49 3.12
C ALA A 257 17.91 -3.54 4.33
N VAL A 258 16.81 -3.53 5.08
CA VAL A 258 16.69 -2.78 6.34
C VAL A 258 17.64 -3.36 7.40
N LEU A 259 17.68 -4.68 7.57
CA LEU A 259 18.60 -5.33 8.51
C LEU A 259 20.07 -5.06 8.16
N GLN A 260 20.43 -5.16 6.87
CA GLN A 260 21.78 -4.87 6.40
C GLN A 260 22.18 -3.41 6.64
N ARG A 261 21.28 -2.46 6.39
CA ARG A 261 21.53 -1.03 6.66
C ARG A 261 21.67 -0.73 8.15
N ALA A 262 20.99 -1.50 9.00
CA ALA A 262 21.11 -1.42 10.45
C ALA A 262 22.32 -2.21 11.01
N GLU A 263 23.18 -2.77 10.15
CA GLU A 263 24.32 -3.62 10.55
C GLU A 263 23.91 -4.85 11.38
N ARG A 264 22.72 -5.39 11.12
CA ARG A 264 22.13 -6.56 11.79
C ARG A 264 22.11 -7.80 10.89
N ASP A 265 23.21 -8.09 10.21
CA ASP A 265 23.37 -9.30 9.40
C ASP A 265 23.18 -10.60 10.20
N ASP A 266 23.38 -10.55 11.52
CA ASP A 266 23.13 -11.65 12.45
C ASP A 266 21.67 -12.11 12.44
N LEU A 267 20.73 -11.21 12.17
CA LEU A 267 19.30 -11.51 12.12
C LEU A 267 18.84 -12.12 10.78
N LEU A 268 19.64 -12.03 9.71
CA LEU A 268 19.22 -12.48 8.37
C LEU A 268 18.91 -13.98 8.29
N ALA A 269 19.66 -14.79 9.03
CA ALA A 269 19.48 -16.24 9.10
C ALA A 269 18.79 -16.69 10.41
N GLN A 270 18.46 -15.74 11.29
CA GLN A 270 17.78 -16.04 12.55
C GLN A 270 16.33 -16.46 12.27
N GLN A 271 15.83 -17.36 13.09
CA GLN A 271 14.42 -17.72 13.08
C GLN A 271 13.58 -16.52 13.54
N GLY A 272 12.62 -16.14 12.71
CA GLY A 272 11.59 -15.13 12.99
C GLY A 272 10.60 -15.59 14.05
N PRO A 273 9.74 -14.67 14.52
CA PRO A 273 8.84 -14.96 15.62
C PRO A 273 7.76 -15.95 15.22
N ALA A 274 7.33 -16.77 16.17
CA ALA A 274 6.04 -17.44 16.07
C ALA A 274 4.90 -16.41 16.21
N LYS A 275 3.72 -16.72 15.65
CA LYS A 275 2.54 -15.82 15.71
C LYS A 275 2.26 -15.31 17.12
N HIS A 276 2.31 -16.19 18.13
CA HIS A 276 2.00 -15.82 19.50
C HIS A 276 3.06 -14.87 20.12
N GLU A 277 4.34 -15.05 19.80
CA GLU A 277 5.43 -14.18 20.27
C GLU A 277 5.27 -12.76 19.71
N PHE A 278 4.96 -12.66 18.42
CA PHE A 278 4.67 -11.37 17.79
C PHE A 278 3.45 -10.68 18.41
N ILE A 279 2.35 -11.42 18.62
CA ILE A 279 1.15 -10.85 19.23
C ILE A 279 1.41 -10.40 20.68
N THR A 280 2.13 -11.19 21.49
CA THR A 280 2.51 -10.81 22.85
C THR A 280 3.40 -9.57 22.86
N TYR A 281 4.36 -9.47 21.93
CA TYR A 281 5.19 -8.28 21.79
C TYR A 281 4.34 -7.03 21.48
N LEU A 282 3.37 -7.15 20.57
CA LEU A 282 2.47 -6.05 20.28
C LEU A 282 1.62 -5.66 21.50
N GLU A 283 1.16 -6.61 22.31
CA GLU A 283 0.34 -6.32 23.50
C GLU A 283 1.15 -5.64 24.61
N ASP A 284 2.30 -6.22 24.96
CA ASP A 284 3.00 -5.91 26.21
C ASP A 284 4.31 -5.14 25.99
N GLY A 285 4.93 -5.28 24.82
CA GLY A 285 6.25 -4.72 24.50
C GLY A 285 6.26 -3.25 24.08
N LEU A 286 5.08 -2.68 23.78
CA LEU A 286 4.95 -1.34 23.17
C LEU A 286 4.36 -0.26 24.10
N VAL A 287 4.18 -0.55 25.40
CA VAL A 287 3.40 0.26 26.34
C VAL A 287 3.88 1.72 26.49
N GLU A 288 5.18 2.00 26.30
CA GLU A 288 5.75 3.34 26.43
C GLU A 288 6.17 3.98 25.10
N ARG A 289 5.81 3.37 23.96
CA ARG A 289 6.31 3.81 22.66
C ARG A 289 5.51 4.95 22.07
N ASP A 290 6.20 6.01 21.62
CA ASP A 290 5.59 7.09 20.85
C ASP A 290 5.56 6.72 19.36
N PHE A 291 4.39 6.33 18.85
CA PHE A 291 4.22 5.93 17.45
C PHE A 291 4.39 7.07 16.45
N ARG A 292 4.35 8.33 16.90
CA ARG A 292 4.62 9.48 16.03
C ARG A 292 6.06 9.48 15.51
N GLU A 293 6.99 8.84 16.22
CA GLU A 293 8.38 8.68 15.74
C GLU A 293 8.53 7.65 14.61
N MET A 294 7.46 6.91 14.26
CA MET A 294 7.46 5.81 13.30
C MET A 294 6.63 6.06 12.03
N CYS A 295 5.79 7.11 12.01
CA CYS A 295 4.79 7.35 10.96
C CYS A 295 4.75 8.79 10.46
#